data_AF-A0A7D4HZV3-F1
#
_entry.id   AF-A0A7D4HZV3-F1
#
_cell.length_a   1.000
_cell.length_b   1.000
_cell.length_c   1.000
_cell.angle_alpha   90.00
_cell.angle_beta   90.00
_cell.angle_gamma   90.00
#
_symmetry.space_group_name_H-M   'P 1'
#
loop_
_entity.id
_entity.type
_entity.pdbx_description
1 polymer ?
#
loop_
_entity_poly.entity_id
_entity_poly.type
_entity_poly.pdbx_seq_one_letter_code
_entity_poly.pdbx_strand_id
1 'polypeptide(L)' 'MDAKKLEAMADEYLFGGGLLLSNFYIEKTPVGEVICFVNDKGRHFDLPVSDPILAGAVKARLNELGVKVVIHSSI' A
#
# COMPACT_ATOMS: atom_id res chain seq x y z
N MET A 1 -0.35 12.14 17.26
CA MET A 1 -0.52 10.68 17.12
C MET A 1 0.85 10.05 17.17
N ASP A 2 1.08 9.07 18.03
CA ASP A 2 2.35 8.35 18.13
C ASP A 2 2.65 7.58 16.85
N ALA A 3 3.85 7.76 16.29
CA ALA A 3 4.29 7.08 15.06
C ALA A 3 4.13 5.55 15.16
N LYS A 4 4.49 4.96 16.30
CA LYS A 4 4.30 3.53 16.59
C LYS A 4 2.86 3.05 16.49
N LYS A 5 1.89 3.91 16.84
CA LYS A 5 0.47 3.56 16.76
C LYS A 5 0.00 3.54 15.31
N LEU A 6 0.47 4.48 14.49
CA LEU A 6 0.18 4.52 13.06
C LEU A 6 0.81 3.35 12.32
N GLU A 7 2.04 2.97 12.67
CA GLU A 7 2.70 1.76 12.14
C GLU A 7 1.89 0.51 12.46
N ALA A 8 1.51 0.32 13.74
CA ALA A 8 0.70 -0.83 14.14
C ALA A 8 -0.65 -0.87 13.41
N MET A 9 -1.31 0.28 13.24
CA MET A 9 -2.55 0.39 12.45
C MET A 9 -2.32 0.10 10.97
N ALA A 10 -1.20 0.53 10.39
CA ALA A 10 -0.86 0.27 9.00
C ALA A 10 -0.58 -1.23 8.77
N ASP A 11 0.21 -1.87 9.64
CA ASP A 11 0.47 -3.31 9.62
C ASP A 11 -0.85 -4.09 9.79
N GLU A 12 -1.72 -3.71 10.73
CA GLU A 12 -3.02 -4.36 10.90
C GLU A 12 -3.94 -4.16 9.70
N TYR A 13 -3.93 -2.97 9.09
CA TYR A 13 -4.72 -2.69 7.89
C TYR A 13 -4.22 -3.47 6.65
N LEU A 14 -2.90 -3.60 6.50
CA LEU A 14 -2.28 -4.32 5.39
C LEU A 14 -2.35 -5.84 5.57
N PHE A 15 -1.96 -6.34 6.74
CA PHE A 15 -1.71 -7.76 6.98
C PHE A 15 -2.77 -8.43 7.86
N GLY A 16 -3.66 -7.67 8.51
CA GLY A 16 -4.71 -8.22 9.38
C GLY A 16 -5.72 -9.10 8.64
N GLY A 17 -5.84 -8.94 7.32
CA GLY A 17 -6.64 -9.80 6.44
C GLY A 17 -5.93 -11.05 5.92
N GLY A 18 -4.70 -11.33 6.36
CA GLY A 18 -3.88 -12.45 5.87
C GLY A 18 -3.21 -12.21 4.51
N LEU A 19 -3.21 -10.97 4.00
CA LEU A 19 -2.45 -10.58 2.83
C LEU A 19 -0.95 -10.57 3.16
N LEU A 20 -0.10 -10.82 2.17
CA LEU A 20 1.35 -10.75 2.31
C LEU A 20 1.88 -9.48 1.64
N LEU A 21 3.09 -9.06 2.00
CA LEU A 21 3.75 -7.93 1.33
C LEU A 21 3.80 -8.11 -0.20
N SER A 22 4.00 -9.34 -0.68
CA SER A 22 4.02 -9.69 -2.09
C SER A 22 2.70 -9.45 -2.82
N ASN A 23 1.59 -9.33 -2.09
CA ASN A 23 0.29 -8.96 -2.64
C ASN A 23 0.20 -7.45 -2.90
N PHE A 24 1.05 -6.63 -2.29
CA PHE A 24 1.02 -5.18 -2.45
C PHE A 24 2.02 -4.72 -3.51
N TYR A 25 1.63 -3.68 -4.24
CA TYR A 25 2.52 -2.94 -5.14
C TYR A 25 2.10 -1.48 -5.22
N ILE A 26 3.05 -0.59 -5.46
CA ILE A 26 2.79 0.82 -5.69
C ILE A 26 2.81 1.05 -7.19
N GLU A 27 1.70 1.49 -7.75
CA GLU A 27 1.63 1.95 -9.13
C GLU A 27 2.01 3.43 -9.19
N LYS A 28 3.11 3.72 -9.87
CA LYS A 28 3.53 5.09 -10.20
C LYS A 28 3.00 5.46 -11.58
N THR A 29 2.11 6.44 -11.58
CA THR A 29 1.59 7.10 -12.78
C THR A 29 2.22 8.50 -12.91
N PRO A 30 2.16 9.14 -14.09
CA PRO A 30 2.65 10.50 -14.27
C PRO A 30 1.96 11.53 -13.37
N VAL A 31 0.73 11.25 -12.95
CA VAL A 31 -0.12 12.15 -12.16
C VAL A 31 -0.09 11.84 -10.66
N GLY A 32 0.54 10.74 -10.24
CA GLY A 32 0.61 10.34 -8.84
C GLY A 32 0.94 8.88 -8.59
N GLU A 33 0.87 8.49 -7.33
CA GLU A 33 1.18 7.13 -6.87
C GLU A 33 -0.07 6.52 -6.23
N VAL A 34 -0.43 5.32 -6.67
CA VAL A 34 -1.58 4.56 -6.17
C VAL A 34 -1.07 3.29 -5.49
N ILE A 35 -1.58 2.98 -4.31
CA ILE A 35 -1.28 1.71 -3.64
C ILE A 35 -2.30 0.70 -4.13
N CYS A 36 -1.81 -0.40 -4.70
CA CYS A 36 -2.66 -1.47 -5.19
C CYS A 36 -2.34 -2.75 -4.43
N PHE A 37 -3.33 -3.62 -4.31
CA PHE A 37 -3.16 -4.95 -3.73
C PHE A 37 -3.84 -6.00 -4.58
N VAL A 38 -3.27 -7.20 -4.58
CA VAL A 38 -3.77 -8.37 -5.28
C VAL A 38 -4.36 -9.31 -4.24
N ASN A 39 -5.65 -9.62 -4.37
CA ASN A 39 -6.27 -10.62 -3.48
C ASN A 39 -5.84 -12.06 -3.86
N ASP A 40 -6.21 -13.03 -3.03
CA ASP A 40 -5.93 -14.46 -3.27
C ASP A 40 -6.46 -14.99 -4.63
N LYS A 41 -7.48 -14.33 -5.19
CA LYS A 41 -8.04 -14.65 -6.51
C LYS A 41 -7.27 -14.02 -7.67
N GLY A 42 -6.13 -13.38 -7.42
CA GLY A 42 -5.33 -12.69 -8.44
C GLY A 42 -5.97 -11.40 -8.96
N ARG A 43 -6.97 -10.86 -8.27
CA ARG A 43 -7.64 -9.61 -8.68
C ARG A 43 -6.95 -8.40 -8.05
N HIS A 44 -6.70 -7.40 -8.88
CA HIS A 44 -6.07 -6.15 -8.52
C HIS A 44 -7.12 -5.14 -8.04
N PHE A 45 -6.84 -4.48 -6.92
CA PHE A 45 -7.68 -3.43 -6.36
C PHE A 45 -6.83 -2.27 -5.88
N ASP A 46 -7.36 -1.07 -6.01
CA ASP A 46 -6.80 0.11 -5.36
C ASP A 46 -7.11 0.06 -3.88
N LEU A 47 -6.14 0.40 -3.04
CA LEU A 47 -6.30 0.41 -1.60
C LEU A 47 -7.11 1.67 -1.20
N PRO A 48 -8.36 1.55 -0.74
CA PRO A 48 -9.19 2.69 -0.45
C PRO A 48 -8.89 3.21 0.96
N VAL A 49 -7.85 4.03 1.09
CA VAL A 49 -7.50 4.66 2.37
C VAL A 49 -8.08 6.07 2.42
N SER A 50 -9.22 6.22 3.09
CA SER A 50 -9.91 7.52 3.22
C SER A 50 -9.21 8.50 4.16
N ASP A 51 -8.40 7.99 5.09
CA ASP A 51 -7.67 8.81 6.05
C ASP A 51 -6.27 9.17 5.50
N PRO A 52 -5.96 10.46 5.28
CA PRO A 52 -4.70 10.85 4.65
C PRO A 52 -3.47 10.57 5.54
N ILE A 53 -3.64 10.52 6.87
CA ILE A 53 -2.55 10.21 7.81
C ILE A 53 -2.23 8.73 7.74
N LEU A 54 -3.26 7.87 7.75
CA LEU A 54 -3.11 6.43 7.59
C LEU A 54 -2.57 6.08 6.19
N ALA A 55 -3.02 6.77 5.13
CA ALA A 55 -2.52 6.57 3.77
C ALA A 55 -1.01 6.85 3.70
N GLY A 56 -0.56 7.93 4.33
CA GLY A 56 0.86 8.25 4.47
C GLY A 56 1.64 7.18 5.22
N ALA A 57 1.11 6.69 6.35
CA ALA A 57 1.74 5.66 7.17
C ALA A 57 1.84 4.31 6.43
N VAL A 58 0.75 3.87 5.78
CA VAL A 58 0.69 2.65 4.97
C VAL A 58 1.69 2.72 3.82
N LYS A 59 1.76 3.86 3.12
CA LYS A 59 2.72 4.06 2.03
C LYS A 59 4.16 4.04 2.51
N ALA A 60 4.46 4.72 3.61
CA ALA A 60 5.79 4.73 4.22
C ALA A 60 6.20 3.30 4.60
N ARG A 61 5.29 2.58 5.28
CA ARG A 61 5.51 1.20 5.69
C ARG A 61 5.79 0.27 4.52
N LEU A 62 4.98 0.35 3.46
CA LEU A 62 5.21 -0.44 2.25
C LEU A 62 6.55 -0.12 1.57
N ASN A 63 6.95 1.15 1.53
CA ASN A 63 8.28 1.53 1.02
C ASN A 63 9.42 1.00 1.88
N GLU A 64 9.31 1.08 3.21
CA GLU A 64 10.31 0.53 4.14
C GLU A 64 10.46 -0.98 4.00
N LEU A 65 9.35 -1.68 3.75
CA LEU A 65 9.34 -3.12 3.53
C LEU A 65 9.86 -3.52 2.13
N GLY A 66 10.11 -2.56 1.24
CA GLY A 66 10.61 -2.83 -0.11
C GLY A 66 9.54 -3.37 -1.06
N VAL A 67 8.30 -2.86 -0.93
CA VAL A 67 7.20 -3.22 -1.83
C VAL A 67 7.57 -2.99 -3.30
N LYS A 68 7.02 -3.82 -4.20
CA LYS A 68 7.22 -3.66 -5.64
C LYS A 68 6.63 -2.34 -6.12
N VAL A 69 7.43 -1.54 -6.84
CA VAL A 69 6.96 -0.31 -7.50
C VAL A 69 6.88 -0.54 -9.00
N VAL A 70 5.70 -0.34 -9.57
CA VAL A 70 5.42 -0.51 -11.01
C VAL A 70 5.26 0.88 -11.61
N ILE A 71 6.11 1.23 -12.57
CA ILE A 71 6.03 2.53 -13.25
C ILE A 71 5.32 2.32 -14.59
N HIS A 72 4.13 2.91 -14.75
CA HIS A 72 3.44 2.91 -16.03
C HIS A 72 3.87 4.16 -16.81
N SER A 73 4.99 4.04 -17.54
CA SER A 73 5.36 5.03 -18.55
C SER A 73 4.52 4.76 -19.79
N SER A 74 3.42 5.50 -19.97
CA SER A 74 2.79 5.59 -21.29
C SER A 74 3.82 6.22 -22.24
N ILE A 75 4.40 5.38 -23.11
CA ILE A 75 5.24 5.79 -24.23
C ILE A 75 4.32 6.21 -25.39
#